data_AF-A0AAU4QA66-F1
#
_entry.id   AF-A0AAU4QA66-F1
#
_cell.length_a   1.000
_cell.length_b   1.000
_cell.length_c   1.000
_cell.angle_alpha   90.00
_cell.angle_beta   90.00
_cell.angle_gamma   90.00
#
_symmetry.space_group_name_H-M   'P 1'
#
loop_
_entity.id
_entity.type
_entity.pdbx_description
1 polymer ?
#
loop_
_entity_poly.entity_id
_entity_poly.type
_entity_poly.pdbx_seq_one_letter_code
_entity_poly.pdbx_strand_id
1 'polypeptide(L)'
;MLPARRRAADAACERAERSASAELEEQVEQLKEAVTSHAVIDQAIGVVIAVGGLRPAEAWDVLREISMRTNTGLRLVARRLIAWPRTQELDPVIRAELERQLVQRREAADPVATEPG
;
A
#
# COMPACT_ATOMS: atom_id res chain seq x y z
N MET A 1 -56.00 -1.69 -20.43
CA MET A 1 -54.99 -2.72 -20.04
C MET A 1 -53.56 -2.18 -20.31
N LEU A 2 -53.13 -1.11 -19.62
CA LEU A 2 -51.79 -0.49 -19.79
C LEU A 2 -51.16 0.22 -18.55
N PRO A 3 -51.54 -0.02 -17.26
CA PRO A 3 -50.78 0.56 -16.14
C PRO A 3 -49.65 -0.33 -15.61
N ALA A 4 -49.74 -1.65 -15.78
CA ALA A 4 -48.79 -2.59 -15.17
C ALA A 4 -47.39 -2.55 -15.79
N ARG A 5 -47.30 -2.34 -17.12
CA ARG A 5 -46.02 -2.29 -17.84
C ARG A 5 -45.19 -1.04 -17.50
N ARG A 6 -45.85 0.09 -17.20
CA ARG A 6 -45.16 1.34 -16.87
C ARG A 6 -44.58 1.29 -15.45
N ARG A 7 -45.34 0.80 -14.48
CA ARG A 7 -44.84 0.56 -13.11
C ARG A 7 -43.69 -0.44 -13.04
N ALA A 8 -43.68 -1.46 -13.91
CA ALA A 8 -42.56 -2.39 -14.00
C ALA A 8 -41.28 -1.74 -14.56
N ALA A 9 -41.43 -0.80 -15.50
CA ALA A 9 -40.32 -0.03 -16.05
C ALA A 9 -39.77 0.98 -15.03
N ASP A 10 -40.65 1.68 -14.31
CA ASP A 10 -40.27 2.64 -13.26
C ASP A 10 -39.51 1.94 -12.11
N ALA A 11 -39.99 0.77 -11.66
CA ALA A 11 -39.33 -0.03 -10.64
C ALA A 11 -38.00 -0.68 -11.11
N ALA A 12 -37.75 -0.76 -12.41
CA ALA A 12 -36.48 -1.24 -12.96
C ALA A 12 -35.45 -0.11 -13.02
N CYS A 13 -35.87 1.11 -13.39
CA CYS A 13 -35.02 2.31 -13.36
C CYS A 13 -34.56 2.63 -11.93
N GLU A 14 -35.48 2.62 -10.96
CA GLU A 14 -35.14 2.84 -9.54
C GLU A 14 -34.18 1.77 -8.98
N ARG A 15 -34.25 0.52 -9.46
CA ARG A 15 -33.33 -0.54 -9.05
C ARG A 15 -31.95 -0.35 -9.66
N ALA A 16 -31.88 0.09 -10.92
CA ALA A 16 -30.62 0.42 -11.60
C ALA A 16 -29.94 1.66 -10.98
N GLU A 17 -30.72 2.65 -10.56
CA GLU A 17 -30.21 3.85 -9.88
C GLU A 17 -29.69 3.52 -8.46
N ARG A 18 -30.38 2.63 -7.74
CA ARG A 18 -29.91 2.13 -6.44
C ARG A 18 -28.67 1.25 -6.56
N SER A 19 -28.56 0.41 -7.59
CA SER A 19 -27.34 -0.39 -7.82
C SER A 19 -26.16 0.47 -8.23
N ALA A 20 -26.36 1.47 -9.09
CA ALA A 20 -25.31 2.43 -9.44
C ALA A 20 -24.82 3.23 -8.23
N SER A 21 -25.72 3.58 -7.30
CA SER A 21 -25.36 4.27 -6.06
C SER A 21 -24.58 3.36 -5.10
N ALA A 22 -24.96 2.09 -4.97
CA ALA A 22 -24.23 1.11 -4.14
C ALA A 22 -22.83 0.80 -4.69
N GLU A 23 -22.68 0.67 -6.02
CA GLU A 23 -21.37 0.46 -6.66
C GLU A 23 -20.44 1.69 -6.50
N LEU A 24 -20.99 2.91 -6.53
CA LEU A 24 -20.25 4.13 -6.25
C LEU A 24 -19.88 4.25 -4.76
N GLU A 25 -20.75 3.84 -3.85
CA GLU A 25 -20.46 3.80 -2.40
C GLU A 25 -19.38 2.77 -2.06
N GLU A 26 -19.40 1.59 -2.70
CA GLU A 26 -18.36 0.57 -2.54
C GLU A 26 -17.01 1.04 -3.09
N GLN A 27 -17.00 1.73 -4.23
CA GLN A 27 -15.79 2.37 -4.76
C GLN A 27 -15.28 3.48 -3.84
N VAL A 28 -16.17 4.28 -3.25
CA VAL A 28 -15.81 5.31 -2.26
C VAL A 28 -15.28 4.68 -0.97
N GLU A 29 -15.80 3.54 -0.52
CA GLU A 29 -15.28 2.83 0.64
C GLU A 29 -13.92 2.17 0.36
N GLN A 30 -13.74 1.57 -0.82
CA GLN A 30 -12.45 1.06 -1.28
C GLN A 30 -11.40 2.19 -1.44
N LEU A 31 -11.79 3.37 -1.92
CA LEU A 31 -10.94 4.56 -1.97
C LEU A 31 -10.66 5.14 -0.58
N LYS A 32 -11.63 5.15 0.35
CA LYS A 32 -11.44 5.59 1.73
C LYS A 32 -10.54 4.64 2.53
N GLU A 33 -10.66 3.33 2.32
CA GLU A 33 -9.73 2.33 2.86
C GLU A 33 -8.34 2.47 2.24
N ALA A 34 -8.24 2.79 0.94
CA ALA A 34 -6.98 3.08 0.28
C ALA A 34 -6.31 4.36 0.82
N VAL A 35 -7.09 5.39 1.16
CA VAL A 35 -6.60 6.67 1.72
C VAL A 35 -6.22 6.55 3.21
N THR A 36 -6.98 5.80 4.02
CA THR A 36 -6.61 5.55 5.43
C THR A 36 -5.49 4.54 5.58
N SER A 37 -5.34 3.60 4.63
CA SER A 37 -4.16 2.76 4.54
C SER A 37 -2.94 3.54 4.07
N HIS A 38 -3.12 4.54 3.19
CA HIS A 38 -2.04 5.44 2.77
C HIS A 38 -1.40 6.16 3.95
N ALA A 39 -2.16 6.75 4.88
CA ALA A 39 -1.54 7.50 5.99
C ALA A 39 -0.55 6.67 6.83
N VAL A 40 -0.85 5.39 7.08
CA VAL A 40 0.05 4.46 7.80
C VAL A 40 1.21 4.06 6.89
N ILE A 41 0.95 3.79 5.62
CA ILE A 41 1.97 3.44 4.64
C ILE A 41 2.95 4.61 4.45
N ASP A 42 2.48 5.84 4.29
CA ASP A 42 3.25 7.06 4.10
C ASP A 42 4.15 7.35 5.31
N GLN A 43 3.64 7.09 6.53
CA GLN A 43 4.47 7.16 7.74
C GLN A 43 5.57 6.10 7.73
N ALA A 44 5.27 4.86 7.32
CA ALA A 44 6.28 3.82 7.20
C ALA A 44 7.31 4.12 6.10
N ILE A 45 6.89 4.72 4.98
CA ILE A 45 7.78 5.24 3.94
C ILE A 45 8.74 6.26 4.56
N GLY A 46 8.23 7.20 5.35
CA GLY A 46 9.04 8.17 6.07
C GLY A 46 10.11 7.53 6.97
N VAL A 47 9.75 6.46 7.69
CA VAL A 47 10.72 5.69 8.49
C VAL A 47 11.79 5.03 7.61
N VAL A 48 11.40 4.39 6.52
CA VAL A 48 12.35 3.73 5.59
C VAL A 48 13.28 4.73 4.94
N ILE A 49 12.79 5.92 4.56
CA ILE A 49 13.62 7.03 4.07
C ILE A 49 14.63 7.45 5.14
N ALA A 50 14.18 7.66 6.38
CA ALA A 50 15.06 8.10 7.46
C ALA A 50 16.16 7.09 7.81
N VAL A 51 15.86 5.79 7.73
CA VAL A 51 16.82 4.71 8.03
C VAL A 51 17.73 4.41 6.84
N GLY A 52 17.19 4.43 5.62
CA GLY A 52 17.87 3.97 4.41
C GLY A 52 18.44 5.08 3.51
N GLY A 53 18.10 6.35 3.76
CA GLY A 53 18.46 7.47 2.88
C GLY A 53 17.84 7.39 1.48
N LEU A 54 16.74 6.64 1.33
CA LEU A 54 16.12 6.35 0.03
C LEU A 54 15.20 7.47 -0.46
N ARG A 55 14.90 7.50 -1.76
CA ARG A 55 13.82 8.34 -2.29
C ARG A 55 12.45 7.71 -1.98
N PRO A 56 11.35 8.49 -1.95
CA PRO A 56 10.02 7.97 -1.62
C PRO A 56 9.56 6.78 -2.45
N ALA A 57 9.83 6.78 -3.76
CA ALA A 57 9.48 5.67 -4.64
C ALA A 57 10.24 4.37 -4.28
N GLU A 58 11.53 4.49 -3.97
CA GLU A 58 12.36 3.35 -3.58
C GLU A 58 11.95 2.80 -2.22
N ALA A 59 11.61 3.67 -1.27
CA ALA A 59 11.10 3.27 0.04
C ALA A 59 9.76 2.52 -0.07
N TRP A 60 8.87 2.95 -0.97
CA TRP A 60 7.64 2.23 -1.29
C TRP A 60 7.93 0.83 -1.86
N ASP A 61 8.86 0.72 -2.81
CA ASP A 61 9.25 -0.58 -3.39
C ASP A 61 9.81 -1.52 -2.31
N VAL A 62 10.63 -1.01 -1.39
CA VAL A 62 11.13 -1.78 -0.25
C VAL A 62 9.99 -2.35 0.61
N LEU A 63 8.99 -1.52 0.96
CA LEU A 63 7.84 -1.98 1.74
C LEU A 63 7.04 -3.07 1.00
N ARG A 64 6.83 -2.89 -0.31
CA ARG A 64 6.14 -3.85 -1.16
C ARG A 64 6.91 -5.17 -1.22
N GLU A 65 8.23 -5.13 -1.41
CA GLU A 65 9.07 -6.33 -1.50
C GLU A 65 9.12 -7.09 -0.18
N ILE A 66 9.22 -6.38 0.96
CA ILE A 66 9.10 -7.01 2.29
C ILE A 66 7.75 -7.71 2.42
N SER A 67 6.65 -7.02 2.10
CA SER A 67 5.31 -7.59 2.20
C SER A 67 5.15 -8.87 1.36
N MET A 68 5.62 -8.85 0.11
CA MET A 68 5.56 -10.01 -0.78
C MET A 68 6.43 -11.17 -0.30
N ARG A 69 7.68 -10.91 0.11
CA ARG A 69 8.64 -11.95 0.49
C ARG A 69 8.36 -12.58 1.85
N THR A 70 7.78 -11.79 2.76
CA THR A 70 7.39 -12.27 4.09
C THR A 70 5.94 -12.76 4.13
N ASN A 71 5.22 -12.74 3.01
CA ASN A 71 3.78 -13.03 2.90
C ASN A 71 2.95 -12.33 4.00
N THR A 72 3.35 -11.10 4.35
CA THR A 72 2.73 -10.31 5.40
C THR A 72 2.01 -9.14 4.77
N GLY A 73 0.77 -8.86 5.17
CA GLY A 73 0.02 -7.74 4.64
C GLY A 73 0.77 -6.41 4.81
N LEU A 74 0.84 -5.61 3.74
CA LEU A 74 1.61 -4.37 3.67
C LEU A 74 1.31 -3.41 4.83
N ARG A 75 0.03 -3.29 5.22
CA ARG A 75 -0.40 -2.46 6.36
C ARG A 75 0.16 -2.95 7.70
N LEU A 76 0.32 -4.26 7.88
CA LEU A 76 0.91 -4.84 9.09
C LEU A 76 2.42 -4.62 9.12
N VAL A 77 3.10 -4.77 7.98
CA VAL A 77 4.52 -4.39 7.83
C VAL A 77 4.72 -2.91 8.17
N ALA A 78 3.90 -2.02 7.59
CA ALA A 78 3.95 -0.58 7.84
C ALA A 78 3.78 -0.25 9.33
N ARG A 79 2.78 -0.83 10.01
CA ARG A 79 2.58 -0.62 11.46
C ARG A 79 3.80 -1.04 12.29
N ARG A 80 4.41 -2.18 11.97
CA ARG A 80 5.61 -2.67 12.66
C ARG A 80 6.80 -1.74 12.46
N LEU A 81 6.97 -1.21 11.24
CA LEU A 81 8.03 -0.26 10.94
C LEU A 81 7.83 1.10 11.62
N ILE A 82 6.59 1.57 11.75
CA ILE A 82 6.29 2.83 12.48
C ILE A 82 6.58 2.67 13.98
N ALA A 83 6.26 1.52 14.56
CA ALA A 83 6.50 1.26 15.98
C ALA A 83 8.00 1.07 16.30
N TRP A 84 8.76 0.48 15.36
CA TRP A 84 10.13 0.05 15.56
C TRP A 84 11.09 1.13 16.11
N PRO A 85 11.13 2.37 15.61
CA PRO A 85 12.01 3.41 16.16
C PRO A 85 11.82 3.63 17.67
N ARG A 86 10.58 3.48 18.17
CA ARG A 86 10.25 3.64 19.59
C ARG A 86 10.50 2.36 20.39
N THR A 87 10.10 1.20 19.86
CA THR A 87 10.17 -0.07 20.59
C THR A 87 11.54 -0.72 20.51
N GLN A 88 12.38 -0.32 19.54
CA GLN A 88 13.64 -0.98 19.15
C GLN A 88 13.47 -2.45 18.72
N GLU A 89 12.23 -2.92 18.69
CA GLU A 89 11.83 -4.28 18.34
C GLU A 89 11.16 -4.27 16.97
N LEU A 90 11.67 -5.10 16.09
CA LEU A 90 11.11 -5.38 14.77
C LEU A 90 11.16 -6.87 14.57
N ASP A 91 10.09 -7.43 14.01
CA ASP A 91 10.01 -8.84 13.65
C ASP A 91 11.29 -9.25 12.89
N PRO A 92 12.00 -10.31 13.34
CA PRO A 92 13.29 -10.68 12.77
C PRO A 92 13.25 -10.93 11.26
N VAL A 93 12.13 -11.47 10.75
CA VAL A 93 11.95 -11.74 9.32
C VAL A 93 11.82 -10.44 8.55
N ILE A 94 11.03 -9.49 9.07
CA ILE A 94 10.87 -8.16 8.47
C ILE A 94 12.17 -7.36 8.52
N ARG A 95 12.91 -7.44 9.64
CA ARG A 95 14.21 -6.78 9.82
C ARG A 95 15.23 -7.28 8.82
N ALA A 96 15.41 -8.60 8.73
CA ALA A 96 16.38 -9.20 7.82
C ALA A 96 16.10 -8.81 6.36
N GLU A 97 14.81 -8.80 5.98
CA GLU A 97 14.42 -8.40 4.63
C GLU A 97 14.62 -6.89 4.40
N LEU A 98 14.31 -6.03 5.37
CA LEU A 98 14.61 -4.60 5.28
C LEU A 98 16.10 -4.35 5.07
N GLU A 99 16.95 -4.94 5.91
CA GLU A 99 18.41 -4.79 5.81
C GLU A 99 18.94 -5.28 4.46
N ARG A 100 18.45 -6.44 3.98
CA ARG A 100 18.79 -6.98 2.66
C ARG A 100 18.48 -5.99 1.53
N GLN A 101 17.30 -5.36 1.58
CA GLN A 101 16.85 -4.39 0.57
C GLN A 101 17.67 -3.10 0.60
N LEU A 102 18.03 -2.62 1.79
CA LEU A 102 18.85 -1.43 1.95
C LEU A 102 20.29 -1.64 1.43
N VAL A 103 20.88 -2.81 1.71
CA VAL A 103 22.21 -3.16 1.19
C VAL A 103 22.20 -3.22 -0.34
N GLN A 104 21.22 -3.91 -0.94
CA GLN A 104 21.11 -4.02 -2.40
C GLN A 104 20.97 -2.67 -3.10
N ARG A 105 20.17 -1.76 -2.53
CA ARG A 105 19.98 -0.43 -3.11
C ARG A 105 21.19 0.48 -2.91
N ARG A 106 21.92 0.33 -1.80
CA ARG A 106 23.20 1.04 -1.61
C ARG A 106 24.24 0.58 -2.63
N GLU A 107 24.35 -0.73 -2.85
CA GLU A 107 25.27 -1.29 -3.86
C GLU A 107 24.87 -0.88 -5.29
N ALA A 108 23.58 -0.83 -5.60
CA ALA A 108 23.10 -0.35 -6.90
C ALA A 108 23.30 1.17 -7.10
N ALA A 109 23.36 1.95 -6.02
CA ALA A 109 23.59 3.38 -6.05
C ALA A 109 25.07 3.78 -6.16
N ASP A 110 25.99 2.81 -6.09
CA ASP A 110 27.45 3.03 -6.13
C ASP A 110 28.06 2.50 -7.44
N PRO A 111 27.86 3.17 -8.60
CA PRO A 111 28.34 2.68 -9.89
C PRO A 111 29.84 2.93 -10.17
N VAL A 112 30.66 3.32 -9.18
CA VAL A 112 32.07 3.74 -9.43
C VAL A 112 33.10 3.02 -8.54
N ALA A 113 33.27 1.73 -8.75
CA ALA A 113 34.52 1.03 -8.41
C ALA A 113 34.93 0.03 -9.52
N THR A 114 34.60 0.35 -10.77
CA THR A 114 35.09 -0.41 -11.93
C THR A 114 35.48 0.55 -13.03
N GLU A 115 36.58 1.28 -12.80
CA GLU A 115 37.54 1.49 -13.87
C GLU A 115 38.82 0.72 -13.52
N PRO A 116 39.22 -0.20 -14.41
CA PRO A 116 40.62 -0.22 -14.81
C PRO A 116 40.74 -0.28 -16.34
N GLY A 117 41.48 0.67 -16.91
CA GLY A 117 41.89 0.65 -18.32
C GLY A 117 42.29 2.01 -18.85
#